data_AF-A0A848UI35-F1
#
_entry.id   AF-A0A848UI35-F1
#
_cell.length_a   1.000
_cell.length_b   1.000
_cell.length_c   1.000
_cell.angle_alpha   90.00
_cell.angle_beta   90.00
_cell.angle_gamma   90.00
#
_symmetry.space_group_name_H-M   'P 1'
#
loop_
_entity.id
_entity.type
_entity.pdbx_description
1 polymer ?
#
loop_
_entity_poly.entity_id
_entity_poly.type
_entity_poly.pdbx_seq_one_letter_code
_entity_poly.pdbx_strand_id
1 'polypeptide(L)'
;MSVPHDRPNAVELIDAVREWVVESLVDGEIDPHPFHARIAANMLAIAAREIELGPEHEVAHRARLARLGVGDDAELATAIRSGRLDDRADEVRELVWASVRDKLAVANPRHLERTRRDAGGHPPPG
;
A
#
# COMPACT_ATOMS: atom_id res chain seq x y z
N MET A 1 -1.80 -1.20 22.35
CA MET A 1 -2.76 -0.49 21.49
C MET A 1 -2.95 -1.34 20.24
N SER A 2 -4.10 -2.01 20.10
CA SER A 2 -4.40 -2.82 18.92
C SER A 2 -4.68 -1.89 17.74
N VAL A 3 -3.81 -1.89 16.74
CA VAL A 3 -3.91 -1.01 15.57
C VAL A 3 -4.99 -1.58 14.62
N PRO A 4 -6.08 -0.84 14.31
CA PRO A 4 -7.18 -1.37 13.51
C PRO A 4 -6.83 -1.48 12.02
N HIS A 5 -6.09 -2.53 11.63
CA HIS A 5 -5.68 -2.88 10.27
C HIS A 5 -4.33 -2.28 9.83
N ASP A 6 -3.24 -2.72 10.44
CA ASP A 6 -2.08 -3.03 9.60
C ASP A 6 -2.48 -4.24 8.75
N ARG A 7 -2.41 -4.07 7.42
CA ARG A 7 -2.51 -5.22 6.51
C ARG A 7 -1.38 -6.17 6.86
N PRO A 8 -1.57 -7.49 6.67
CA PRO A 8 -0.47 -8.41 6.86
C PRO A 8 0.72 -7.93 6.05
N ASN A 9 1.84 -7.73 6.73
CA ASN A 9 3.10 -7.35 6.11
C ASN A 9 3.65 -8.50 5.27
N ALA A 10 4.72 -8.25 4.51
CA ALA A 10 5.31 -9.26 3.64
C ALA A 10 5.62 -10.60 4.36
N VAL A 11 6.13 -10.56 5.60
CA VAL A 11 6.45 -11.74 6.40
C VAL A 11 5.18 -12.49 6.79
N GLU A 12 4.16 -11.79 7.27
CA GLU A 12 2.88 -12.39 7.65
C GLU A 12 2.17 -13.03 6.44
N LEU A 13 2.25 -12.40 5.26
CA LEU A 13 1.74 -12.97 4.01
C LEU A 13 2.49 -14.25 3.62
N ILE A 14 3.81 -14.28 3.76
CA ILE A 14 4.64 -15.44 3.46
C ILE A 14 4.34 -16.58 4.45
N ASP A 15 4.25 -16.27 5.74
CA ASP A 15 3.97 -17.25 6.79
C ASP A 15 2.58 -17.87 6.62
N ALA A 16 1.56 -17.06 6.32
CA ALA A 16 0.22 -17.56 6.03
C ALA A 16 0.19 -18.50 4.81
N VAL A 17 0.95 -18.18 3.76
CA VAL A 17 1.06 -19.06 2.59
C VAL A 17 1.85 -20.33 2.91
N ARG A 18 2.90 -20.22 3.73
CA ARG A 18 3.68 -21.38 4.19
C ARG A 18 2.82 -22.35 4.99
N GLU A 19 2.04 -21.86 5.94
CA GLU A 19 1.10 -22.65 6.74
C GLU A 19 0.10 -23.37 5.84
N TRP A 20 -0.53 -22.64 4.91
CA TRP A 20 -1.46 -23.24 3.96
C TRP A 20 -0.81 -24.34 3.10
N VAL A 21 0.43 -24.17 2.63
CA VAL A 21 1.15 -25.20 1.85
C VAL A 21 1.38 -26.46 2.69
N VAL A 22 1.75 -26.32 3.96
CA VAL A 22 1.98 -27.45 4.86
C VAL A 22 0.68 -28.22 5.08
N GLU A 23 -0.37 -27.53 5.51
CA GLU A 23 -1.67 -28.14 5.80
C GLU A 23 -2.32 -28.79 4.56
N SER A 24 -2.22 -28.14 3.40
CA SER A 24 -2.92 -28.60 2.18
C SER A 24 -2.15 -29.60 1.31
N LEU A 25 -0.82 -29.52 1.26
CA LEU A 25 0.00 -30.35 0.35
C LEU A 25 0.88 -31.36 1.08
N VAL A 26 1.30 -31.07 2.30
CA VAL A 26 2.18 -31.97 3.07
C VAL A 26 1.34 -32.88 3.95
N ASP A 27 0.49 -32.29 4.79
CA ASP A 27 -0.30 -33.03 5.78
C ASP A 27 -1.62 -33.54 5.18
N GLY A 28 -2.13 -32.86 4.15
CA GLY A 28 -3.37 -33.23 3.46
C GLY A 28 -4.63 -32.99 4.31
N GLU A 29 -4.53 -32.10 5.30
CA GLU A 29 -5.62 -31.73 6.21
C GLU A 29 -6.65 -30.82 5.52
N ILE A 30 -6.22 -30.09 4.50
CA ILE A 30 -7.07 -29.16 3.71
C ILE A 30 -7.01 -29.54 2.23
N ASP A 31 -8.16 -29.50 1.55
CA ASP A 31 -8.22 -29.72 0.09
C ASP A 31 -7.47 -28.60 -0.67
N PRO A 32 -6.45 -28.93 -1.48
CA PRO A 32 -5.69 -27.95 -2.26
C PRO A 32 -6.49 -27.51 -3.50
N HIS A 33 -7.55 -26.75 -3.26
CA HIS A 33 -8.41 -26.24 -4.33
C HIS A 33 -7.68 -25.18 -5.18
N PRO A 34 -7.81 -25.18 -6.53
CA PRO A 34 -7.15 -24.21 -7.41
C PRO A 34 -7.41 -22.74 -7.07
N PHE A 35 -8.55 -22.45 -6.44
CA PHE A 35 -8.87 -21.13 -5.91
C PHE A 35 -7.89 -20.67 -4.81
N HIS A 36 -7.58 -21.54 -3.84
CA HIS A 36 -6.65 -21.20 -2.75
C HIS A 36 -5.22 -21.02 -3.28
N ALA A 37 -4.80 -21.85 -4.24
CA ALA A 37 -3.52 -21.66 -4.92
C ALA A 37 -3.42 -20.30 -5.63
N ARG A 38 -4.52 -19.82 -6.24
CA ARG A 38 -4.56 -18.48 -6.85
C ARG A 38 -4.45 -17.37 -5.80
N ILE A 39 -5.11 -17.52 -4.65
CA ILE A 39 -5.00 -16.57 -3.53
C ILE A 39 -3.57 -16.52 -3.02
N ALA A 40 -2.96 -17.67 -2.74
CA ALA A 40 -1.58 -17.78 -2.27
C ALA A 40 -0.59 -17.11 -3.25
N ALA A 41 -0.74 -17.38 -4.55
CA ALA A 41 0.08 -16.72 -5.57
C ALA A 41 -0.08 -15.19 -5.58
N ASN A 42 -1.31 -14.69 -5.38
CA ASN A 42 -1.56 -13.24 -5.29
C ASN A 42 -0.95 -12.63 -4.03
N MET A 43 -1.04 -13.31 -2.89
CA MET A 43 -0.43 -12.88 -1.62
C MET A 43 1.10 -12.80 -1.73
N LEU A 44 1.74 -13.83 -2.29
CA LEU A 44 3.18 -13.82 -2.54
C LEU A 44 3.60 -12.70 -3.49
N ALA A 45 2.79 -12.41 -4.51
CA ALA A 45 3.06 -11.31 -5.43
C ALA A 45 2.96 -9.92 -4.75
N ILE A 46 2.11 -9.77 -3.73
CA ILE A 46 2.03 -8.55 -2.90
C ILE A 46 3.28 -8.47 -2.01
N ALA A 47 3.62 -9.56 -1.31
CA ALA A 47 4.78 -9.63 -0.44
C ALA A 47 6.09 -9.32 -1.18
N ALA A 48 6.28 -9.87 -2.39
CA ALA A 48 7.43 -9.58 -3.23
C ALA A 48 7.56 -8.09 -3.55
N ARG A 49 6.46 -7.44 -3.96
CA ARG A 49 6.43 -5.99 -4.24
C ARG A 49 6.73 -5.16 -3.00
N GLU A 50 6.22 -5.57 -1.83
CA GLU A 50 6.49 -4.87 -0.57
C GLU A 50 7.98 -4.94 -0.21
N ILE A 51 8.61 -6.10 -0.38
CA ILE A 51 10.06 -6.29 -0.14
C ILE A 51 10.89 -5.45 -1.14
N GLU A 52 10.49 -5.43 -2.41
CA GLU A 52 11.22 -4.72 -3.46
C GLU A 52 11.09 -3.19 -3.35
N LEU A 53 9.89 -2.68 -3.06
CA LEU A 53 9.57 -1.24 -3.11
C LEU A 53 9.59 -0.56 -1.74
N GLY A 54 9.44 -1.32 -0.65
CA GLY A 54 9.31 -0.80 0.72
C GLY A 54 10.42 0.18 1.12
N PRO A 55 11.71 -0.17 0.98
CA PRO A 55 12.80 0.71 1.36
C PRO A 55 12.80 2.07 0.61
N GLU A 56 12.49 2.06 -0.68
CA GLU A 56 12.41 3.27 -1.49
C GLU A 56 11.21 4.13 -1.07
N HIS A 57 10.04 3.51 -0.90
CA HIS A 57 8.83 4.19 -0.45
C HIS A 57 9.02 4.83 0.94
N GLU A 58 9.69 4.16 1.88
CA GLU A 58 9.96 4.71 3.21
C GLU A 58 10.87 5.95 3.17
N VAL A 59 11.94 5.90 2.37
CA VAL A 59 12.85 7.04 2.19
C VAL A 59 12.11 8.21 1.54
N ALA A 60 11.36 7.94 0.47
CA ALA A 60 10.57 8.95 -0.21
C ALA A 60 9.52 9.55 0.72
N HIS A 61 8.80 8.73 1.50
CA HIS A 61 7.79 9.19 2.44
C HIS A 61 8.35 10.11 3.52
N ARG A 62 9.44 9.70 4.18
CA ARG A 62 10.13 10.55 5.16
C ARG A 62 10.59 11.87 4.56
N ALA A 63 11.13 11.84 3.33
CA ALA A 63 11.53 13.07 2.64
C ALA A 63 10.33 14.00 2.38
N ARG A 64 9.17 13.46 2.00
CA ARG A 64 7.94 14.25 1.80
C ARG A 64 7.45 14.88 3.12
N LEU A 65 7.43 14.10 4.21
CA LEU A 65 7.03 14.58 5.54
C LEU A 65 7.96 15.70 6.03
N ALA A 66 9.27 15.52 5.88
CA ALA A 66 10.26 16.52 6.25
C ALA A 66 10.06 17.86 5.52
N ARG A 67 9.65 17.84 4.24
CA ARG A 67 9.32 19.09 3.50
C ARG A 67 8.13 19.84 4.10
N LEU A 68 7.16 19.13 4.66
CA LEU A 68 6.02 19.74 5.37
C LEU A 68 6.39 20.16 6.81
N GLY A 69 7.60 19.85 7.28
CA GLY A 69 8.03 20.17 8.64
C GLY A 69 7.36 19.30 9.70
N VAL A 70 7.06 18.04 9.36
CA VAL A 70 6.49 17.04 10.26
C VAL A 70 7.36 15.76 10.26
N GLY A 71 7.44 15.08 11.40
CA GLY A 71 8.29 13.90 11.57
C GLY A 71 7.64 12.58 11.18
N ASP A 72 6.32 12.47 11.32
CA ASP A 72 5.55 11.26 11.05
C ASP A 72 4.09 11.55 10.64
N ASP A 73 3.35 10.49 10.31
CA ASP A 73 1.94 10.57 9.90
C ASP A 73 1.01 11.05 11.03
N ALA A 74 1.36 10.79 12.30
CA ALA A 74 0.57 11.25 13.45
C ALA A 74 0.69 12.76 13.63
N GLU A 75 1.89 13.30 13.44
CA GLU A 75 2.16 14.72 13.43
C GLU A 75 1.52 15.39 12.21
N LEU A 76 1.61 14.78 11.01
CA LEU A 76 0.90 15.25 9.82
C LEU A 76 -0.61 15.37 10.08
N ALA A 77 -1.23 14.32 10.62
CA ALA A 77 -2.66 14.33 10.93
C ALA A 77 -3.03 15.41 11.96
N THR A 78 -2.15 15.64 12.94
CA THR A 78 -2.33 16.70 13.95
C THR A 78 -2.20 18.09 13.31
N ALA A 79 -1.22 18.30 12.44
CA ALA A 79 -1.02 19.54 11.71
C ALA A 79 -2.24 19.90 10.86
N ILE A 80 -2.77 18.92 10.09
CA ILE A 80 -3.98 19.07 9.29
C ILE A 80 -5.18 19.45 10.18
N ARG A 81 -5.42 18.72 11.28
CA ARG A 81 -6.54 19.02 12.18
C ARG A 81 -6.47 20.41 12.82
N SER A 82 -5.25 20.90 13.07
CA SER A 82 -5.03 22.23 13.66
C SER A 82 -5.08 23.38 12.65
N GLY A 83 -5.18 23.10 11.34
CA GLY A 83 -5.11 24.11 10.28
C GLY A 83 -3.70 24.67 10.04
N ARG A 84 -2.66 24.10 10.67
CA ARG A 84 -1.26 24.56 10.58
C ARG A 84 -0.69 24.50 9.16
N LEU A 85 -1.27 23.70 8.28
CA LEU A 85 -0.82 23.49 6.90
C LEU A 85 -1.84 23.98 5.86
N ASP A 86 -2.84 24.78 6.26
CA ASP A 86 -3.91 25.22 5.35
C ASP A 86 -3.39 26.12 4.23
N ASP A 87 -2.35 26.92 4.49
CA ASP A 87 -1.62 27.72 3.50
C ASP A 87 -0.80 26.87 2.51
N ARG A 88 -0.60 25.59 2.83
CA ARG A 88 0.17 24.61 2.05
C ARG A 88 -0.68 23.40 1.66
N ALA A 89 -2.00 23.57 1.57
CA ALA A 89 -2.94 22.48 1.34
C ALA A 89 -2.64 21.64 0.07
N ASP A 90 -2.11 22.26 -0.99
CA ASP A 90 -1.74 21.55 -2.22
C ASP A 90 -0.52 20.65 -2.02
N GLU A 91 0.48 21.09 -1.25
CA GLU A 91 1.63 20.26 -0.89
C GLU A 91 1.21 19.05 -0.03
N VAL A 92 0.27 19.26 0.89
CA VAL A 92 -0.31 18.18 1.71
C VAL A 92 -1.03 17.16 0.82
N ARG A 93 -1.88 17.63 -0.12
CA ARG A 93 -2.58 16.76 -1.06
C ARG A 93 -1.62 15.94 -1.89
N GLU A 94 -0.58 16.55 -2.45
CA GLU A 94 0.43 15.84 -3.24
C GLU A 94 1.17 14.77 -2.43
N LEU A 95 1.52 15.04 -1.16
CA LEU A 95 2.13 14.05 -0.29
C LEU A 95 1.19 12.86 -0.04
N VAL A 96 -0.06 13.12 0.34
CA VAL A 96 -1.04 12.08 0.63
C VAL A 96 -1.30 11.24 -0.63
N TRP A 97 -1.44 11.88 -1.78
CA TRP A 97 -1.59 11.18 -3.07
C TRP A 97 -0.38 10.33 -3.42
N ALA A 98 0.84 10.81 -3.22
CA ALA A 98 2.05 10.01 -3.42
C ALA A 98 2.03 8.77 -2.52
N SER A 99 1.68 8.93 -1.24
CA SER A 99 1.60 7.82 -0.27
C SER A 99 0.53 6.78 -0.66
N VAL A 100 -0.59 7.23 -1.21
CA VAL A 100 -1.64 6.32 -1.74
C VAL A 100 -1.13 5.59 -2.97
N ARG A 101 -0.41 6.25 -3.88
CA ARG A 101 0.18 5.62 -5.08
C ARG A 101 1.19 4.55 -4.70
N ASP A 102 2.06 4.83 -3.73
CA ASP A 102 3.05 3.87 -3.21
C ASP A 102 2.34 2.62 -2.64
N LYS A 103 1.29 2.82 -1.83
CA LYS A 103 0.46 1.71 -1.29
C LYS A 103 -0.25 0.90 -2.38
N LEU A 104 -0.70 1.56 -3.45
CA LEU A 104 -1.35 0.89 -4.59
C LEU A 104 -0.37 0.12 -5.45
N ALA A 105 0.88 0.60 -5.61
CA ALA A 105 1.92 -0.12 -6.35
C ALA A 105 2.19 -1.49 -5.72
N VAL A 106 2.17 -1.57 -4.38
CA VAL A 106 2.31 -2.83 -3.63
C VAL A 106 1.03 -3.67 -3.70
N ALA A 107 -0.13 -3.12 -3.33
CA ALA A 107 -1.34 -3.93 -3.19
C ALA A 107 -1.98 -4.31 -4.53
N ASN A 108 -2.09 -3.37 -5.47
CA ASN A 108 -2.79 -3.56 -6.74
C ASN A 108 -2.34 -2.56 -7.82
N PRO A 109 -1.21 -2.79 -8.51
CA PRO A 109 -0.63 -1.83 -9.45
C PRO A 109 -1.54 -1.52 -10.65
N ARG A 110 -2.47 -2.43 -11.00
CA ARG A 110 -3.42 -2.24 -12.11
C ARG A 110 -4.35 -1.05 -11.90
N HIS A 111 -4.59 -0.66 -10.64
CA HIS A 111 -5.37 0.56 -10.35
C HIS A 111 -4.65 1.82 -10.80
N LEU A 112 -3.31 1.86 -10.72
CA LEU A 112 -2.53 3.01 -11.18
C LEU A 112 -2.55 3.14 -12.71
N GLU A 113 -2.64 2.03 -13.44
CA GLU A 113 -2.80 2.05 -14.90
C GLU A 113 -4.18 2.57 -15.31
N ARG A 114 -5.23 2.18 -14.56
CA ARG A 114 -6.60 2.63 -14.81
C ARG A 114 -6.75 4.13 -14.60
N THR A 115 -6.28 4.65 -13.47
CA THR A 115 -6.34 6.10 -13.18
C THR A 115 -5.60 6.93 -14.23
N ARG A 116 -4.48 6.44 -14.77
CA ARG A 116 -3.77 7.15 -15.87
C ARG A 116 -4.58 7.20 -17.16
N ARG A 117 -5.31 6.14 -17.52
CA ARG A 117 -6.20 6.14 -18.69
C ARG A 117 -7.36 7.12 -18.53
N ASP A 118 -7.95 7.19 -17.34
CA ASP A 118 -9.08 8.08 -17.07
C ASP A 118 -8.65 9.56 -17.09
N ALA A 119 -7.46 9.88 -16.59
CA ALA A 119 -6.91 11.23 -16.63
C ALA A 119 -6.52 11.72 -18.05
N GLY A 120 -6.20 10.80 -18.97
CA GLY A 120 -5.88 11.12 -20.36
C GLY A 120 -7.09 11.19 -21.30
N GLY A 121 -8.31 10.95 -20.80
CA GLY A 121 -9.52 10.76 -21.61
C GLY A 121 -10.55 11.89 -21.58
N HIS A 122 -10.30 13.01 -20.88
CA HIS A 122 -11.25 14.13 -20.81
C HIS A 122 -10.86 15.23 -21.82
N PRO A 123 -11.54 15.37 -22.98
CA PRO A 123 -11.37 16.54 -23.82
C PRO A 123 -12.05 17.75 -23.16
N PRO A 124 -11.52 18.98 -23.33
CA PRO A 124 -12.14 20.17 -22.74
C PRO A 124 -13.56 20.37 -23.29
N PRO A 125 -14.51 20.87 -22.48
CA PRO A 125 -15.79 21.30 -22.99
C PRO A 125 -15.58 22.45 -23.99
N GLY A 126 -16.16 22.31 -25.18
CA GLY A 126 -16.14 23.31 -26.24
C GLY A 126 -16.93 24.58 -25.92
#